data_AF-A0A5C5YK39-F1
#
_entry.id   AF-A0A5C5YK39-F1
#
_cell.length_a   1.000
_cell.length_b   1.000
_cell.length_c   1.000
_cell.angle_alpha   90.00
_cell.angle_beta   90.00
_cell.angle_gamma   90.00
#
_symmetry.space_group_name_H-M   'P 1'
#
loop_
_entity.id
_entity.type
_entity.pdbx_description
1 polymer ?
#
loop_
_entity_poly.entity_id
_entity_poly.type
_entity_poly.pdbx_seq_one_letter_code
_entity_poly.pdbx_strand_id
1 'polypeptide(L)'
;MLKINWCYTPKHGSWLNIAENELSSITRQCVAGRRIGSIEKLAREIKAWSTDINNKQRCVDWQMKIDDARFKLKSAYPKLRL
;
A
#
# COMPACT_ATOMS: atom_id res chain seq x y z
N MET A 1 0.45 -10.98 -26.73
CA MET A 1 0.34 -11.70 -25.44
C MET A 1 0.92 -10.81 -24.35
N LEU A 2 0.10 -10.30 -23.43
CA LEU A 2 0.56 -9.45 -22.32
C LEU A 2 1.42 -10.30 -21.38
N LYS A 3 2.69 -9.94 -21.23
CA LYS A 3 3.63 -10.60 -20.30
C LYS A 3 3.43 -10.02 -18.91
N ILE A 4 3.13 -10.87 -17.93
CA ILE A 4 3.03 -10.46 -16.53
C ILE A 4 4.45 -10.32 -15.97
N ASN A 5 4.76 -9.16 -15.36
CA ASN A 5 6.00 -8.96 -14.62
C ASN A 5 5.73 -9.04 -13.12
N TRP A 6 6.50 -9.87 -12.42
CA TRP A 6 6.39 -10.03 -10.98
C TRP A 6 7.32 -9.06 -10.27
N CYS A 7 6.77 -8.22 -9.41
CA CYS A 7 7.52 -7.30 -8.56
C CYS A 7 7.41 -7.76 -7.10
N TYR A 8 8.53 -8.01 -6.44
CA TYR A 8 8.56 -8.47 -5.06
C TYR A 8 8.85 -7.31 -4.11
N THR A 9 8.02 -7.14 -3.09
CA THR A 9 8.24 -6.15 -2.03
C THR A 9 9.21 -6.70 -0.97
N PRO A 10 10.11 -5.87 -0.43
CA PRO A 10 11.02 -6.30 0.62
C PRO A 10 10.28 -6.62 1.93
N LYS A 11 10.74 -7.63 2.67
CA LYS A 11 10.09 -8.14 3.90
C LYS A 11 9.86 -7.07 4.97
N HIS A 12 10.73 -6.08 5.07
CA HIS A 12 10.65 -4.99 6.05
C HIS A 12 10.31 -3.63 5.42
N GLY A 13 9.77 -3.64 4.20
CA GLY A 13 9.38 -2.44 3.45
C GLY A 13 7.88 -2.41 3.17
N SER A 14 7.05 -2.66 4.18
CA SER A 14 5.59 -2.63 4.05
C SER A 14 5.05 -1.30 3.50
N TRP A 15 5.76 -0.21 3.76
CA TRP A 15 5.44 1.11 3.20
C TRP A 15 5.59 1.21 1.67
N LEU A 16 6.28 0.26 1.02
CA LEU A 16 6.35 0.13 -0.44
C LEU A 16 5.25 -0.77 -1.02
N ASN A 17 4.48 -1.45 -0.16
CA ASN A 17 3.41 -2.33 -0.59
C ASN A 17 2.10 -1.55 -0.72
N ILE A 18 1.63 -1.42 -1.96
CA ILE A 18 0.37 -0.73 -2.27
C ILE A 18 -0.81 -1.30 -1.47
N ALA A 19 -0.89 -2.62 -1.31
CA ALA A 19 -2.00 -3.26 -0.63
C ALA A 19 -2.06 -2.87 0.86
N GLU A 20 -0.91 -2.76 1.52
CA GLU A 20 -0.84 -2.36 2.93
C GLU A 20 -1.15 -0.87 3.12
N ASN A 21 -0.79 -0.02 2.16
CA ASN A 21 -1.19 1.38 2.16
C ASN A 21 -2.70 1.55 1.99
N GLU A 22 -3.32 0.79 1.10
CA GLU A 22 -4.78 0.80 0.92
C GLU A 22 -5.51 0.28 2.17
N LEU A 23 -5.01 -0.79 2.80
CA LEU A 23 -5.56 -1.27 4.07
C LEU A 23 -5.49 -0.21 5.18
N SER A 24 -4.40 0.53 5.25
CA SER A 24 -4.25 1.65 6.19
C SER A 24 -5.26 2.78 5.88
N SER A 25 -5.49 3.05 4.60
CA SER A 25 -6.44 4.07 4.13
C SER A 25 -7.89 3.68 4.43
N ILE A 26 -8.29 2.44 4.12
CA ILE A 26 -9.58 1.85 4.51
C ILE A 26 -9.77 1.99 6.01
N THR A 27 -8.73 1.63 6.79
CA THR A 27 -8.80 1.69 8.24
C THR A 27 -9.16 3.10 8.70
N ARG A 28 -8.41 4.11 8.26
CA ARG A 28 -8.61 5.50 8.70
C ARG A 28 -9.89 6.14 8.16
N GLN A 29 -10.27 5.85 6.92
CA GLN A 29 -11.35 6.56 6.24
C GLN A 29 -12.71 5.87 6.37
N CYS A 30 -12.73 4.54 6.48
CA CYS A 30 -13.97 3.77 6.41
C CYS A 30 -14.37 3.16 7.78
N VAL A 31 -13.42 2.65 8.56
CA VAL A 31 -13.74 1.81 9.74
C VAL A 31 -13.27 2.38 11.08
N ALA A 32 -12.33 3.33 11.10
CA ALA A 32 -11.81 3.92 12.33
C ALA A 32 -12.92 4.54 13.18
N GLY A 33 -12.93 4.20 14.47
CA GLY A 33 -13.90 4.72 15.44
C GLY A 33 -15.32 4.16 15.31
N ARG A 34 -15.58 3.21 14.39
CA ARG A 34 -16.91 2.62 14.17
C ARG A 34 -16.93 1.17 14.61
N ARG A 35 -17.91 0.78 15.43
CA ARG A 35 -18.24 -0.65 15.62
C ARG A 35 -19.25 -1.09 14.56
N ILE A 36 -18.87 -2.09 13.77
CA ILE A 36 -19.72 -2.66 12.72
C ILE A 36 -20.09 -4.08 13.16
N GLY A 37 -21.37 -4.28 13.49
CA GLY A 37 -21.86 -5.51 14.12
C GLY A 37 -22.17 -6.66 13.17
N SER A 38 -22.02 -6.48 11.85
CA SER A 38 -22.27 -7.54 10.87
C SER A 38 -21.28 -7.48 9.71
N ILE A 39 -20.91 -8.65 9.19
CA ILE A 39 -19.96 -8.77 8.08
C ILE A 39 -20.55 -8.21 6.78
N GLU A 40 -21.86 -8.33 6.58
CA GLU A 40 -22.56 -7.80 5.40
C GLU A 40 -22.52 -6.27 5.39
N LYS A 41 -22.69 -5.64 6.57
CA LYS A 41 -22.55 -4.19 6.71
C LYS A 41 -21.11 -3.77 6.43
N LEU A 42 -20.12 -4.48 6.97
CA LEU A 42 -18.71 -4.19 6.72
C LEU A 42 -18.37 -4.28 5.22
N ALA A 43 -18.82 -5.34 4.54
CA ALA A 43 -18.58 -5.54 3.12
C ALA A 43 -19.21 -4.43 2.25
N ARG A 44 -20.43 -3.98 2.59
CA ARG A 44 -21.07 -2.86 1.88
C ARG A 44 -20.30 -1.55 2.03
N GLU A 45 -19.84 -1.23 3.23
CA GLU A 45 -19.07 0.00 3.51
C GLU A 45 -17.73 -0.02 2.77
N ILE A 46 -16.99 -1.15 2.83
CA ILE A 46 -15.72 -1.31 2.11
C ILE A 46 -15.94 -1.20 0.59
N LYS A 47 -17.02 -1.78 0.05
CA LYS A 47 -17.33 -1.71 -1.38
C LYS A 47 -17.63 -0.27 -1.82
N ALA A 48 -18.39 0.47 -1.03
CA ALA A 48 -18.71 1.87 -1.30
C ALA A 48 -17.43 2.72 -1.30
N TRP A 49 -16.58 2.55 -0.27
CA TRP A 49 -15.28 3.22 -0.19
C TRP A 49 -14.37 2.88 -1.38
N SER A 50 -14.26 1.60 -1.75
CA SER A 50 -13.42 1.17 -2.88
C SER A 50 -13.90 1.76 -4.20
N THR A 51 -15.21 1.85 -4.40
CA THR A 51 -15.78 2.48 -5.60
C THR A 51 -15.42 3.96 -5.68
N ASP A 52 -15.54 4.69 -4.58
CA ASP A 52 -15.19 6.11 -4.51
C ASP A 52 -13.70 6.37 -4.79
N ILE A 53 -12.80 5.59 -4.16
CA ILE A 53 -11.36 5.73 -4.37
C ILE A 53 -10.94 5.36 -5.81
N ASN A 54 -11.50 4.28 -6.37
CA ASN A 54 -11.23 3.88 -7.75
C ASN A 54 -11.71 4.95 -8.75
N ASN A 55 -12.87 5.57 -8.51
CA ASN A 55 -13.37 6.66 -9.34
C ASN A 55 -12.49 7.91 -9.27
N LYS A 56 -11.89 8.18 -8.10
CA LYS A 56 -10.95 9.30 -7.92
C LYS A 56 -9.60 9.08 -8.62
N GLN A 57 -9.28 7.83 -8.99
CA GLN A 57 -8.02 7.45 -9.65
C GLN A 57 -6.78 8.08 -9.02
N ARG A 58 -6.75 8.20 -7.69
CA ARG A 58 -5.59 8.77 -7.01
C ARG A 58 -4.42 7.80 -7.06
N CYS A 59 -3.41 8.14 -7.85
CA CYS A 59 -2.13 7.45 -7.80
C CYS A 59 -1.48 7.65 -6.42
N VAL A 60 -0.69 6.67 -6.00
CA VAL A 60 0.14 6.81 -4.80
C VAL A 60 1.22 7.86 -5.07
N ASP A 61 1.27 8.84 -4.17
CA ASP A 61 2.32 9.84 -4.13
C ASP A 61 3.53 9.27 -3.38
N TRP A 62 4.45 8.68 -4.14
CA TRP A 62 5.66 8.07 -3.59
C TRP A 62 6.65 9.14 -3.16
N GLN A 63 6.81 9.31 -1.85
CA GLN A 63 7.68 10.33 -1.26
C GLN A 63 9.16 9.92 -1.16
N MET A 64 9.50 8.63 -1.26
CA MET A 64 10.89 8.16 -1.22
C MET A 64 11.43 7.91 -2.62
N LYS A 65 12.47 8.64 -3.02
CA LYS A 65 13.18 8.38 -4.28
C LYS A 65 14.23 7.28 -4.09
N ILE A 66 14.62 6.63 -5.19
CA ILE A 66 15.64 5.58 -5.18
C ILE A 66 16.97 6.10 -4.62
N ASP A 67 17.36 7.32 -4.99
CA ASP A 67 18.61 7.92 -4.53
C ASP A 67 18.60 8.19 -3.01
N ASP A 68 17.47 8.66 -2.49
CA ASP A 68 17.26 8.84 -1.05
C ASP A 68 17.34 7.50 -0.30
N ALA A 69 16.77 6.44 -0.88
CA ALA A 69 16.81 5.10 -0.31
C ALA A 69 18.25 4.57 -0.23
N ARG A 70 19.09 4.79 -1.25
CA ARG A 70 20.50 4.37 -1.23
C ARG A 70 21.30 4.99 -0.08
N PHE A 71 21.00 6.25 0.24
CA PHE A 71 21.66 6.93 1.35
C PHE A 71 21.08 6.51 2.71
N LYS A 72 19.74 6.56 2.86
CA LYS A 72 19.06 6.30 4.14
C LYS A 72 19.04 4.83 4.55
N LEU A 73 18.98 3.92 3.59
CA LEU A 73 18.90 2.46 3.81
C LEU A 73 20.21 1.75 3.48
N LYS A 74 21.35 2.42 3.63
CA LYS A 74 22.68 1.89 3.27
C LYS A 74 22.96 0.48 3.82
N SER A 75 22.45 0.16 5.02
CA SER A 75 22.58 -1.16 5.64
C SER A 75 21.80 -2.29 4.95
N ALA A 76 20.73 -1.95 4.21
CA ALA A 76 19.90 -2.89 3.47
C ALA A 76 20.46 -3.23 2.08
N TYR A 77 21.38 -2.42 1.56
CA TYR A 77 22.05 -2.71 0.28
C TYR A 77 23.17 -3.74 0.49
N PRO A 78 23.31 -4.72 -0.43
CA PRO A 78 24.41 -5.66 -0.35
C PRO A 78 25.74 -4.91 -0.42
N LYS A 79 26.63 -5.19 0.53
CA LYS A 79 28.01 -4.70 0.46
C LYS A 79 28.67 -5.40 -0.71
N LEU A 80 28.96 -4.66 -1.77
CA LEU A 80 29.78 -5.14 -2.87
C LEU A 80 31.15 -5.51 -2.27
N ARG A 81 31.40 -6.80 -2.11
CA ARG A 81 32.75 -7.31 -1.89
C ARG A 81 33.38 -7.41 -3.28
N LEU A 82 34.36 -6.54 -3.53
CA LEU A 82 35.34 -6.74 -4.59
C LEU A 82 36.24 -7.93 -4.22
#